data_AF-A0A963FEC0-F1
#
_entry.id   AF-A0A963FEC0-F1
#
_cell.length_a   1.000
_cell.length_b   1.000
_cell.length_c   1.000
_cell.angle_alpha   90.00
_cell.angle_beta   90.00
_cell.angle_gamma   90.00
#
_symmetry.space_group_name_H-M   'P 1'
#
loop_
_entity.id
_entity.type
_entity.pdbx_description
1 polymer ?
#
loop_
_entity_poly.entity_id
_entity_poly.type
_entity_poly.pdbx_seq_one_letter_code
_entity_poly.pdbx_strand_id
1 'polypeptide(L)' 'MLEDPIDKATTGLAIIIPAILLLRWFLTKKTGSPEEWLEAQINELERRFAAGEIDEETYNRRLREMRDT' A
#
# COMPACT_ATOMS: atom_id res chain seq x y z
N MET A 1 -36.27 -19.55 24.81
CA MET A 1 -34.79 -19.71 24.76
C MET A 1 -34.36 -19.84 23.31
N LEU A 2 -34.29 -18.73 22.58
CA LEU A 2 -33.74 -18.64 21.22
C LEU A 2 -32.84 -17.40 21.10
N GLU A 3 -32.22 -16.97 22.21
CA GLU A 3 -31.38 -15.76 22.27
C GLU A 3 -29.88 -16.08 22.14
N ASP A 4 -29.48 -17.35 22.27
CA ASP A 4 -28.06 -17.71 22.45
C ASP A 4 -27.11 -17.59 21.24
N PRO A 5 -27.51 -17.80 19.96
CA PRO A 5 -26.53 -17.79 18.87
C PRO A 5 -26.34 -16.41 18.22
N ILE A 6 -27.38 -15.57 18.16
CA ILE A 6 -27.33 -14.26 17.48
C ILE A 6 -26.54 -13.25 18.30
N ASP A 7 -26.71 -13.20 19.62
CA ASP A 7 -25.98 -12.26 20.48
C ASP A 7 -24.48 -12.57 20.54
N LYS A 8 -24.11 -13.85 20.50
CA LYS A 8 -22.70 -14.29 20.44
C LYS A 8 -22.03 -13.90 19.13
N ALA A 9 -22.75 -14.04 18.01
CA ALA A 9 -22.26 -13.61 16.70
C ALA A 9 -22.12 -12.09 16.60
N THR A 10 -23.10 -11.35 17.13
CA THR A 10 -23.11 -9.88 17.15
C THR A 10 -21.95 -9.32 17.99
N THR A 11 -21.68 -9.94 19.14
CA THR A 11 -20.56 -9.57 20.02
C THR A 11 -19.19 -9.84 19.37
N GLY A 12 -19.05 -10.96 18.66
CA GLY A 12 -17.83 -11.26 17.90
C GLY A 12 -17.61 -10.30 16.73
N LEU A 13 -18.66 -10.00 15.97
CA LEU A 13 -18.61 -9.05 14.84
C LEU A 13 -18.29 -7.62 15.28
N ALA A 14 -18.77 -7.20 16.46
CA ALA A 14 -18.50 -5.88 17.02
C ALA A 14 -17.01 -5.62 17.32
N ILE A 15 -16.19 -6.67 17.44
CA ILE A 15 -14.74 -6.56 17.66
C ILE A 15 -13.97 -6.70 16.33
N ILE A 16 -14.42 -7.61 15.46
CA ILE A 16 -13.75 -7.91 14.19
C ILE A 16 -13.80 -6.71 13.23
N ILE A 17 -14.95 -6.07 13.07
CA ILE A 17 -15.11 -4.93 12.16
C ILE A 17 -14.17 -3.76 12.53
N PRO A 18 -14.12 -3.25 13.77
CA PRO A 18 -13.20 -2.18 14.13
C PRO A 18 -11.72 -2.60 14.05
N ALA A 19 -11.39 -3.86 14.34
CA ALA A 19 -10.03 -4.36 14.16
C ALA A 19 -9.58 -4.34 12.68
N ILE A 20 -10.46 -4.74 11.76
CA ILE A 20 -10.19 -4.67 10.32
C ILE A 20 -10.04 -3.21 9.85
N LEU A 21 -10.89 -2.31 10.36
CA LEU A 21 -10.81 -0.88 10.03
C LEU A 21 -9.51 -0.24 10.56
N LEU A 22 -9.10 -0.56 11.78
CA LEU A 22 -7.83 -0.13 12.35
C LEU A 22 -6.63 -0.69 11.59
N LEU A 23 -6.67 -1.97 11.20
CA LEU A 23 -5.64 -2.58 10.38
C LEU A 23 -5.55 -1.90 9.01
N ARG A 24 -6.69 -1.65 8.35
CA ARG A 24 -6.74 -0.92 7.08
C ARG A 24 -6.16 0.48 7.23
N TRP A 25 -6.58 1.24 8.25
CA TRP A 25 -6.06 2.58 8.54
C TRP A 25 -4.55 2.56 8.80
N PHE A 26 -4.06 1.59 9.59
CA PHE A 26 -2.64 1.43 9.88
C PHE A 26 -1.83 1.06 8.64
N LEU A 27 -2.35 0.19 7.78
CA LEU A 27 -1.74 -0.15 6.50
C LEU A 27 -1.69 1.07 5.59
N THR A 28 -2.78 1.82 5.45
CA THR A 28 -2.81 3.08 4.68
C THR A 28 -1.83 4.12 5.25
N LYS A 29 -1.67 4.19 6.57
CA LYS A 29 -0.66 5.05 7.22
C LYS A 29 0.78 4.58 7.00
N LYS A 30 1.01 3.26 6.93
CA LYS A 30 2.35 2.68 6.76
C LYS A 30 2.82 2.62 5.31
N THR A 31 1.91 2.59 4.35
CA THR A 31 2.26 2.60 2.93
C THR A 31 2.77 3.94 2.42
N GLY A 32 2.90 4.96 3.29
CA GLY A 32 3.31 6.31 2.91
C GLY A 32 2.25 6.99 2.03
N SER A 33 2.38 8.30 1.83
CA SER A 33 1.64 8.96 0.75
C SER A 33 1.98 8.25 -0.57
N PRO A 34 1.06 8.10 -1.54
CA PRO A 34 1.39 7.66 -2.89
C PRO A 34 2.60 8.39 -3.48
N GLU A 35 2.78 9.66 -3.09
CA GLU A 35 3.92 10.50 -3.45
C GLU A 35 5.25 10.00 -2.85
N GLU A 36 5.28 9.61 -1.58
CA GLU A 36 6.49 9.07 -0.93
C GLU A 36 6.90 7.74 -1.55
N TRP A 37 5.93 6.92 -1.93
CA TRP A 37 6.19 5.67 -2.63
C TRP A 37 6.71 5.91 -4.05
N LEU A 38 6.15 6.89 -4.75
CA LEU A 38 6.61 7.31 -6.08
C LEU A 38 8.05 7.86 -6.01
N GLU A 39 8.36 8.72 -5.05
CA GLU A 39 9.72 9.23 -4.81
C GLU A 39 10.71 8.11 -4.50
N ALA A 40 10.33 7.13 -3.68
CA ALA A 40 11.17 5.98 -3.38
C ALA A 40 11.47 5.16 -4.64
N GLN A 41 10.48 4.98 -5.52
CA GLN A 41 10.66 4.28 -6.78
C GLN A 41 11.52 5.04 -7.79
N ILE A 42 11.36 6.37 -7.89
CA ILE A 42 12.19 7.21 -8.76
C ILE A 42 13.65 7.17 -8.28
N ASN A 43 13.89 7.27 -6.97
CA ASN A 43 15.24 7.18 -6.39
C ASN A 43 15.91 5.82 -6.67
N GLU A 44 15.18 4.72 -6.54
CA GLU A 44 15.72 3.39 -6.87
C GLU A 44 16.01 3.26 -8.37
N LEU A 45 15.13 3.81 -9.23
CA LEU A 45 15.32 3.81 -10.68
C LEU A 45 16.58 4.61 -11.08
N GLU A 46 16.80 5.77 -10.47
CA GLU A 46 18.00 6.60 -10.66
C GLU A 46 19.26 5.86 -10.17
N ARG A 47 19.20 5.20 -9.01
CA ARG A 47 20.33 4.43 -8.48
C ARG A 47 20.74 3.30 -9.42
N ARG A 48 19.77 2.60 -10.02
CA ARG A 48 20.03 1.53 -10.98
C ARG A 48 20.61 2.04 -12.30
N PHE A 49 20.19 3.22 -12.75
CA PHE A 49 20.78 3.89 -13.90
C PHE A 49 22.22 4.33 -13.61
N ALA A 50 22.47 4.96 -12.46
CA ALA A 50 23.81 5.35 -12.01
C ALA A 50 24.75 4.15 -11.81
N ALA A 51 24.22 3.00 -11.42
CA ALA A 51 24.95 1.73 -11.32
C ALA A 51 25.20 1.06 -12.69
N GLY A 52 24.63 1.57 -13.78
CA GLY A 52 24.72 1.00 -15.12
C GLY A 52 23.95 -0.33 -15.28
N GLU A 53 23.03 -0.65 -14.36
CA GLU A 53 22.19 -1.86 -14.45
C GLU A 53 21.11 -1.75 -15.51
N ILE A 54 20.72 -0.51 -15.85
CA ILE A 54 19.72 -0.20 -16.87
C ILE A 54 20.28 0.88 -17.80
N ASP A 55 19.91 0.80 -19.07
CA ASP A 55 20.25 1.81 -20.07
C ASP A 55 19.35 3.06 -19.99
N GLU A 56 19.76 4.13 -20.66
CA GLU A 56 19.06 5.42 -20.68
C GLU A 56 17.65 5.32 -21.29
N GLU A 57 17.44 4.46 -22.29
CA GLU A 57 16.13 4.25 -22.90
C GLU A 57 15.16 3.59 -21.91
N THR A 58 15.63 2.57 -21.19
CA THR A 58 14.91 1.86 -20.14
C THR A 58 14.60 2.78 -18.96
N TYR A 59 15.54 3.64 -18.56
CA TYR A 59 15.33 4.65 -17.54
C TYR A 59 14.23 5.64 -17.95
N ASN A 60 14.35 6.27 -19.12
CA ASN A 60 13.41 7.27 -19.61
C ASN A 60 12.00 6.70 -19.84
N ARG A 61 11.90 5.46 -20.33
CA ARG A 61 10.60 4.77 -20.48
C ARG A 61 9.90 4.59 -19.13
N ARG A 62 10.61 4.04 -18.13
CA ARG A 62 10.02 3.81 -16.80
C ARG A 62 9.68 5.10 -16.06
N LEU A 63 10.52 6.13 -16.19
CA LEU A 63 10.25 7.44 -15.61
C LEU A 63 8.96 8.05 -16.20
N ARG A 64 8.72 7.87 -17.50
CA ARG A 64 7.51 8.34 -18.16
C ARG A 64 6.26 7.60 -17.69
N GLU A 65 6.31 6.26 -17.60
CA GLU A 65 5.22 5.44 -17.08
C GLU A 65 4.83 5.82 -15.64
N MET A 66 5.82 6.13 -14.80
CA MET A 66 5.60 6.57 -13.42
C MET A 66 4.98 7.97 -13.30
N ARG A 67 5.22 8.86 -14.27
CA ARG A 67 4.67 10.24 -14.27
C ARG A 67 3.26 10.32 -14.87
N ASP A 68 2.93 9.40 -15.76
CA ASP A 68 1.64 9.37 -16.45
C ASP A 68 0.57 8.53 -15.70
N THR A 69 0.90 8.00 -14.51
CA THR A 69 0.01 7.26 -13.58
C THR A 69 -0.52 8.17 -12.48
#